data_AF-X1VYD5-F1
#
_entry.id   AF-X1VYD5-F1
#
_cell.length_a   1.000
_cell.length_b   1.000
_cell.length_c   1.000
_cell.angle_alpha   90.00
_cell.angle_beta   90.00
_cell.angle_gamma   90.00
#
_symmetry.space_group_name_H-M   'P 1'
#
loop_
_entity.id
_entity.type
_entity.pdbx_description
1 polymer ?
#
loop_
_entity_poly.entity_id
_entity_poly.type
_entity_poly.pdbx_seq_one_letter_code
_entity_poly.pdbx_strand_id
1 'polypeptide(L)'
;QKNQFGAVVYDDSKCIGCRYCMMTCPFGIPTFEWEEPLPWIRKCTFCSDRQGGGLEPACVTACPTGALKFGDRDELITEAKKRIAANPDEYVDHIYGEREVGGTSWLYLSPVPFEKIGFPTLKHSAVTINSERAMSAVPPALFAVAALMTGIYWVIRRKERLSQAKTDDQKEKAEVTK
;
A
#
# COMPACT_ATOMS: atom_id res chain seq x y z
N GLN A 1 -1.17 9.10 -3.14
CA GLN A 1 -2.25 8.52 -3.99
C GLN A 1 -1.64 8.14 -5.33
N LYS A 2 -2.15 7.10 -6.03
CA LYS A 2 -1.70 6.76 -7.39
C LYS A 2 -2.68 7.36 -8.38
N ASN A 3 -2.21 8.14 -9.35
CA ASN A 3 -3.07 8.72 -10.39
C ASN A 3 -3.26 7.73 -11.56
N GLN A 4 -4.09 8.12 -12.54
CA GLN A 4 -4.38 7.30 -13.73
C GLN A 4 -3.15 6.95 -14.58
N PHE A 5 -2.13 7.81 -14.57
CA PHE A 5 -0.86 7.59 -15.28
C PHE A 5 0.11 6.69 -14.50
N GLY A 6 -0.32 6.17 -13.36
CA GLY A 6 0.48 5.33 -12.49
C GLY A 6 1.52 6.08 -11.64
N ALA A 7 1.55 7.42 -11.71
CA ALA A 7 2.38 8.24 -10.85
C ALA A 7 1.83 8.25 -9.42
N VAL A 8 2.69 7.97 -8.44
CA VAL A 8 2.35 8.12 -7.03
C VAL A 8 2.57 9.58 -6.66
N VAL A 9 1.50 10.33 -6.40
CA VAL A 9 1.55 11.75 -6.03
C VAL A 9 1.19 11.95 -4.57
N TYR A 10 1.69 13.04 -3.99
CA TYR A 10 1.35 13.45 -2.63
C TYR A 10 0.19 14.44 -2.66
N ASP A 11 -0.67 14.39 -1.65
CA ASP A 11 -1.79 15.31 -1.50
C ASP A 11 -1.53 16.13 -0.25
N ASP A 12 -1.09 17.37 -0.46
CA ASP A 12 -0.63 18.26 0.59
C ASP A 12 -1.74 18.56 1.61
N SER A 13 -3.02 18.53 1.19
CA SER A 13 -4.16 18.78 2.07
C SER A 13 -4.41 17.67 3.10
N LYS A 14 -3.89 16.47 2.84
CA LYS A 14 -4.04 15.29 3.72
C LYS A 14 -2.76 15.00 4.52
N CYS A 15 -1.70 15.76 4.26
CA CYS A 15 -0.43 15.65 4.95
C CYS A 15 -0.56 16.11 6.40
N ILE A 16 -0.18 15.25 7.35
CA ILE A 16 -0.06 15.63 8.76
C ILE A 16 1.39 15.59 9.26
N GLY A 17 2.37 15.45 8.36
CA GLY A 17 3.80 15.44 8.72
C GLY A 17 4.24 14.24 9.57
N CYS A 18 3.50 13.12 9.60
CA CYS A 18 3.80 11.97 10.48
C CYS A 18 5.06 11.16 10.11
N ARG A 19 5.63 11.39 8.91
CA ARG A 19 6.85 10.73 8.40
C ARG A 19 6.78 9.20 8.24
N TYR A 20 5.61 8.56 8.39
CA TYR A 20 5.47 7.11 8.20
C TYR A 20 5.84 6.65 6.78
N CYS A 21 5.62 7.49 5.78
CA CYS A 21 6.04 7.22 4.41
C CYS A 21 7.55 7.09 4.25
N MET A 22 8.35 7.78 5.07
CA MET A 22 9.82 7.67 5.04
C MET A 22 10.27 6.32 5.57
N MET A 23 9.66 5.88 6.68
CA MET A 23 9.95 4.59 7.30
C MET A 23 9.49 3.41 6.45
N THR A 24 8.37 3.57 5.75
CA THR A 24 7.75 2.48 4.98
C THR A 24 8.36 2.33 3.57
N CYS A 25 8.97 3.39 3.02
CA CYS A 25 9.54 3.34 1.69
C CYS A 25 10.84 2.51 1.71
N PRO A 26 10.88 1.34 1.05
CA PRO A 26 12.08 0.49 1.07
C PRO A 26 13.25 1.10 0.30
N PHE A 27 12.99 2.13 -0.51
CA PHE A 27 13.98 2.87 -1.27
C PHE A 27 14.47 4.15 -0.56
N GLY A 28 13.90 4.52 0.60
CA GLY A 28 14.30 5.72 1.34
C GLY A 28 14.08 7.05 0.59
N ILE A 29 13.14 7.09 -0.36
CA ILE A 29 12.98 8.23 -1.29
C ILE A 29 12.28 9.46 -0.68
N PRO A 30 11.20 9.35 0.12
CA PRO A 30 10.53 10.52 0.64
C PRO A 30 11.44 11.34 1.56
N THR A 31 11.56 12.63 1.28
CA THR A 31 12.30 13.60 2.10
C THR A 31 11.34 14.61 2.70
N PHE A 32 11.79 15.39 3.69
CA PHE A 32 10.94 16.36 4.38
C PHE A 32 11.68 17.67 4.67
N GLU A 33 10.90 18.72 4.92
CA GLU A 33 11.40 20.05 5.30
C GLU A 33 11.80 20.07 6.78
N TRP A 34 13.07 20.38 7.09
CA TRP A 34 13.61 20.22 8.45
C TRP A 34 13.21 21.30 9.44
N GLU A 35 12.87 22.49 8.95
CA GLU A 35 12.65 23.69 9.76
C GLU A 35 11.18 23.89 10.18
N GLU A 36 10.27 23.08 9.64
CA GLU A 36 8.83 23.21 9.88
C GLU A 36 8.33 22.21 10.93
N PRO A 37 7.54 22.66 11.94
CA PRO A 37 6.93 21.76 12.93
C PRO A 37 5.98 20.72 12.29
N LEU A 38 5.32 21.11 11.20
CA LEU A 38 4.48 20.24 10.37
C LEU A 38 5.11 20.12 8.98
N PRO A 39 6.17 19.31 8.86
CA PRO A 39 7.00 19.32 7.67
C PRO A 39 6.27 18.69 6.50
N TRP A 40 6.37 19.34 5.33
CA TRP A 40 5.89 18.73 4.11
C TRP A 40 6.87 17.65 3.64
N ILE A 41 6.29 16.55 3.16
CA ILE A 41 7.03 15.45 2.57
C ILE A 41 7.05 15.65 1.06
N ARG A 42 8.24 15.61 0.46
CA ARG A 42 8.45 15.76 -0.97
C ARG A 42 9.13 14.52 -1.55
N LYS A 43 8.86 14.26 -2.82
CA LYS A 43 9.47 13.20 -3.63
C LYS A 43 9.17 13.46 -5.10
N CYS A 44 9.79 12.69 -5.99
CA CYS A 44 9.41 12.67 -7.40
C CYS A 44 7.90 12.40 -7.58
N THR A 45 7.23 13.28 -8.33
CA THR A 45 5.80 13.19 -8.69
C THR A 45 5.60 12.62 -10.09
N PHE A 46 6.68 12.14 -10.72
CA PHE A 46 6.70 11.67 -12.10
C PHE A 46 6.27 12.76 -13.12
N CYS A 47 6.38 14.04 -12.75
CA CYS A 47 5.85 15.16 -13.55
C CYS A 47 4.36 14.97 -13.92
N SER A 48 3.54 14.51 -12.97
CA SER A 48 2.12 14.26 -13.18
C SER A 48 1.35 15.46 -13.75
N ASP A 49 1.79 16.68 -13.43
CA ASP A 49 1.32 17.95 -13.97
C ASP A 49 1.56 18.07 -15.48
N ARG A 50 2.76 17.68 -15.94
CA ARG A 50 3.13 17.69 -17.37
C ARG A 50 2.44 16.58 -18.16
N GLN A 51 2.31 15.39 -17.55
CA GLN A 51 1.65 14.25 -18.17
C GLN A 51 0.17 14.55 -18.51
N GLY A 52 -0.51 15.36 -17.67
CA GLY A 52 -1.87 15.80 -17.95
C GLY A 52 -2.01 16.63 -19.24
N GLY A 53 -0.93 17.29 -19.67
CA GLY A 53 -0.85 18.00 -20.95
C GLY A 53 -0.27 17.17 -22.10
N GLY A 54 -0.07 15.86 -21.92
CA GLY A 54 0.56 15.00 -22.93
C GLY A 54 2.06 15.22 -23.09
N LEU A 55 2.70 15.89 -22.14
CA LEU A 55 4.14 16.16 -22.16
C LEU A 55 4.90 15.10 -21.35
N GLU A 56 6.09 14.74 -21.84
CA GLU A 56 7.01 13.88 -21.11
C GLU A 56 7.56 14.56 -19.84
N PRO A 57 8.04 13.76 -18.86
CA PRO A 57 8.73 14.28 -17.68
C PRO A 57 9.92 15.15 -18.05
N ALA A 58 10.12 16.23 -17.29
CA ALA A 58 11.16 17.21 -17.59
C ALA A 58 12.57 16.60 -17.61
N CYS A 59 12.87 15.65 -16.71
CA CYS A 59 14.16 14.97 -16.68
C CYS A 59 14.40 14.10 -17.92
N VAL A 60 13.35 13.55 -18.52
CA VAL A 60 13.43 12.72 -19.74
C VAL A 60 13.71 13.61 -20.93
N THR A 61 12.93 14.69 -21.10
CA THR A 61 13.13 15.67 -22.18
C THR A 61 14.51 16.34 -22.10
N ALA A 62 15.05 16.55 -20.89
CA ALA A 62 16.34 17.18 -20.69
C ALA A 62 17.54 16.25 -20.93
N CYS A 63 17.34 14.93 -21.08
CA CYS A 63 18.44 13.98 -21.18
C CYS A 63 19.11 14.02 -22.56
N PRO A 64 20.38 14.48 -22.68
CA PRO A 64 21.02 14.63 -23.98
C PRO A 64 21.47 13.29 -24.59
N THR A 65 21.73 12.28 -23.76
CA THR A 65 22.27 10.98 -24.19
C THR A 65 21.18 9.92 -24.43
N GLY A 66 19.91 10.23 -24.13
CA GLY A 66 18.82 9.25 -24.22
C GLY A 66 18.92 8.12 -23.18
N ALA A 67 19.61 8.36 -22.06
CA ALA A 67 19.69 7.44 -20.94
C ALA A 67 18.33 7.26 -20.23
N LEU A 68 17.54 8.34 -20.17
CA LEU A 68 16.18 8.31 -19.63
C LEU A 68 15.18 8.13 -20.78
N LYS A 69 14.28 7.14 -20.63
CA LYS A 69 13.14 6.89 -21.53
C LYS A 69 11.84 6.90 -20.73
N PHE A 70 10.78 7.37 -21.35
CA PHE A 70 9.43 7.41 -20.78
C PHE A 70 8.44 6.75 -21.75
N GLY A 71 7.42 6.09 -21.21
CA GLY A 71 6.45 5.35 -22.00
C GLY A 71 5.74 4.28 -21.18
N ASP A 72 5.02 3.41 -21.87
CA ASP A 72 4.35 2.28 -21.25
C ASP A 72 5.34 1.29 -20.64
N ARG A 73 4.99 0.79 -19.46
CA ARG A 73 5.91 -0.03 -18.64
C ARG A 73 6.35 -1.29 -19.38
N ASP A 74 5.44 -1.97 -20.04
CA ASP A 74 5.73 -3.26 -20.70
C ASP A 74 6.59 -3.06 -21.96
N GLU A 75 6.42 -1.94 -22.66
CA GLU A 75 7.28 -1.54 -23.78
C GLU A 75 8.69 -1.21 -23.29
N LEU A 76 8.81 -0.48 -22.18
CA LEU A 76 10.10 -0.17 -21.57
C LEU A 76 10.82 -1.42 -21.07
N ILE A 77 10.11 -2.41 -20.53
CA ILE A 77 10.71 -3.71 -20.15
C ILE A 77 11.20 -4.46 -21.40
N THR A 78 10.42 -4.45 -22.48
CA THR A 78 10.81 -5.11 -23.74
C THR A 78 12.06 -4.46 -24.34
N GLU A 79 12.11 -3.13 -24.38
CA GLU A 79 13.28 -2.36 -24.80
C GLU A 79 14.49 -2.63 -23.89
N ALA A 80 14.29 -2.68 -22.57
CA ALA A 80 15.36 -2.98 -21.61
C ALA A 80 15.96 -4.38 -21.85
N LYS A 81 15.13 -5.40 -22.04
CA LYS A 81 15.57 -6.77 -22.38
C LYS A 81 16.33 -6.80 -23.70
N LYS A 82 15.87 -6.06 -24.71
CA LYS A 82 16.56 -5.92 -26.00
C LYS A 82 17.94 -5.28 -25.83
N ARG A 83 18.07 -4.23 -25.02
CA ARG A 83 19.36 -3.55 -24.75
C ARG A 83 20.38 -4.45 -24.07
N ILE A 84 19.94 -5.19 -23.04
CA ILE A 84 20.78 -6.17 -22.35
C ILE A 84 21.23 -7.26 -23.33
N ALA A 85 20.30 -7.83 -24.11
CA ALA A 85 20.61 -8.88 -25.07
C ALA A 85 21.55 -8.42 -26.19
N ALA A 86 21.47 -7.16 -26.60
CA ALA A 86 22.35 -6.59 -27.62
C ALA A 86 23.76 -6.29 -27.09
N ASN A 87 23.92 -6.02 -25.78
CA ASN A 87 25.20 -5.64 -25.16
C ASN A 87 25.40 -6.41 -23.83
N PRO A 88 25.57 -7.74 -23.87
CA PRO A 88 25.63 -8.56 -22.66
C PRO A 88 26.87 -8.27 -21.80
N ASP A 89 27.97 -7.80 -22.39
CA ASP A 89 29.19 -7.44 -21.66
C ASP A 89 29.09 -6.07 -20.98
N GLU A 90 28.12 -5.24 -21.37
CA GLU A 90 27.93 -3.89 -20.84
C GLU A 90 26.93 -3.85 -19.70
N TYR A 91 25.94 -4.74 -19.65
CA TYR A 91 24.87 -4.71 -18.65
C TYR A 91 24.87 -5.96 -17.77
N VAL A 92 24.53 -5.77 -16.50
CA VAL A 92 24.08 -6.88 -15.66
C VAL A 92 22.73 -7.37 -16.19
N ASP A 93 22.55 -8.68 -16.30
CA ASP A 93 21.29 -9.33 -16.70
C ASP A 93 20.23 -9.24 -15.58
N HIS A 94 19.86 -8.01 -15.23
CA HIS A 94 18.88 -7.67 -14.21
C HIS A 94 18.29 -6.29 -14.51
N ILE A 95 16.97 -6.24 -14.74
CA ILE A 95 16.21 -4.99 -14.81
C ILE A 95 15.68 -4.66 -13.41
N TYR A 96 16.33 -3.74 -12.72
CA TYR A 96 15.92 -3.36 -11.38
C TYR A 96 14.62 -2.56 -11.44
N GLY A 97 13.60 -3.01 -10.71
CA GLY A 97 12.23 -2.47 -10.72
C GLY A 97 11.23 -3.35 -11.49
N GLU A 98 11.68 -4.35 -12.24
CA GLU A 98 10.76 -5.25 -12.96
C GLU A 98 9.89 -6.06 -11.97
N ARG A 99 10.50 -6.53 -10.86
CA ARG A 99 9.85 -7.44 -9.91
C ARG A 99 9.94 -6.99 -8.47
N GLU A 100 10.90 -6.15 -8.14
CA GLU A 100 11.14 -5.60 -6.81
C GLU A 100 9.87 -4.95 -6.29
N VAL A 101 9.50 -5.24 -5.05
CA VAL A 101 8.33 -4.71 -4.35
C VAL A 101 7.00 -4.87 -5.08
N GLY A 102 6.85 -5.94 -5.88
CA GLY A 102 5.67 -6.19 -6.71
C GLY A 102 5.68 -5.46 -8.07
N GLY A 103 6.84 -4.89 -8.45
CA GLY A 103 7.04 -4.13 -9.67
C GLY A 103 6.92 -2.62 -9.45
N THR A 104 7.88 -1.86 -9.97
CA THR A 104 7.90 -0.40 -9.93
C THR A 104 7.60 0.20 -11.30
N SER A 105 7.26 1.49 -11.33
CA SER A 105 7.15 2.28 -12.56
C SER A 105 8.48 2.90 -13.01
N TRP A 106 9.55 2.71 -12.23
CA TRP A 106 10.89 3.24 -12.52
C TRP A 106 11.85 2.07 -12.63
N LEU A 107 12.41 1.89 -13.82
CA LEU A 107 13.29 0.77 -14.17
C LEU A 107 14.71 1.27 -14.36
N TYR A 108 15.69 0.47 -13.94
CA TYR A 108 17.11 0.78 -14.10
C TYR A 108 17.84 -0.37 -14.80
N LEU A 109 18.79 0.02 -15.65
CA LEU A 109 19.83 -0.83 -16.19
C LEU A 109 21.16 -0.34 -15.62
N SER A 110 22.07 -1.27 -15.34
CA SER A 110 23.37 -0.93 -14.77
C SER A 110 24.46 -1.83 -15.36
N PRO A 111 25.67 -1.27 -15.63
CA PRO A 111 26.84 -2.06 -16.00
C PRO A 111 27.50 -2.77 -14.81
N VAL A 112 27.11 -2.41 -13.59
CA VAL A 112 27.65 -2.98 -12.35
C VAL A 112 26.51 -3.50 -11.47
N PRO A 113 26.77 -4.49 -10.59
CA PRO A 113 25.77 -4.97 -9.64
C PRO A 113 25.16 -3.84 -8.81
N PHE A 114 23.84 -3.85 -8.65
CA PHE A 114 23.06 -2.78 -8.03
C PHE A 114 23.47 -2.50 -6.57
N GLU A 115 23.92 -3.52 -5.85
CA GLU A 115 24.38 -3.40 -4.46
C GLU A 115 25.63 -2.51 -4.35
N LYS A 116 26.49 -2.50 -5.38
CA LYS A 116 27.71 -1.67 -5.40
C LYS A 116 27.41 -0.19 -5.59
N ILE A 117 26.28 0.14 -6.19
CA ILE A 117 25.82 1.52 -6.42
C ILE A 117 24.79 1.96 -5.37
N GLY A 118 24.66 1.22 -4.27
CA GLY A 118 23.83 1.60 -3.12
C GLY A 118 22.34 1.29 -3.27
N PHE A 119 21.95 0.49 -4.25
CA PHE A 119 20.57 0.04 -4.36
C PHE A 119 20.30 -1.10 -3.35
N PRO A 120 19.16 -1.09 -2.66
CA PRO A 120 18.82 -2.12 -1.69
C PRO A 120 18.42 -3.43 -2.39
N THR A 121 18.75 -4.57 -1.80
CA THR A 121 18.23 -5.87 -2.23
C THR A 121 16.80 -6.06 -1.71
N LEU A 122 15.80 -6.04 -2.58
CA LEU A 122 14.39 -6.07 -2.21
C LEU A 122 13.69 -7.38 -2.60
N LYS A 123 12.66 -7.74 -1.85
CA LYS A 123 11.80 -8.90 -2.16
C LYS A 123 10.90 -8.59 -3.35
N HIS A 124 10.48 -9.63 -4.08
CA HIS A 124 9.55 -9.49 -5.20
C HIS A 124 8.08 -9.29 -4.78
N SER A 125 7.75 -9.52 -3.51
CA SER A 125 6.41 -9.29 -2.98
C SER A 125 6.15 -7.81 -2.72
N ALA A 126 4.92 -7.34 -2.97
CA ALA A 126 4.49 -5.99 -2.58
C ALA A 126 4.70 -5.74 -1.07
N VAL A 127 5.19 -4.55 -0.73
CA VAL A 127 5.46 -4.15 0.68
C VAL A 127 4.19 -4.19 1.52
N THR A 128 3.03 -3.96 0.89
CA THR A 128 1.73 -3.89 1.56
C THR A 128 1.13 -5.25 1.90
N ILE A 129 1.67 -6.37 1.41
CA ILE A 129 0.98 -7.67 1.49
C ILE A 129 0.69 -8.12 2.92
N ASN A 130 1.60 -7.83 3.86
CA ASN A 130 1.42 -8.22 5.26
C ASN A 130 0.37 -7.32 5.94
N SER A 131 0.44 -6.01 5.71
CA SER A 131 -0.51 -5.05 6.27
C SER A 131 -1.91 -5.27 5.73
N GLU A 132 -2.04 -5.53 4.43
CA GLU A 132 -3.33 -5.82 3.78
C GLU A 132 -3.96 -7.10 4.34
N ARG A 133 -3.17 -8.16 4.54
CA ARG A 133 -3.64 -9.40 5.19
C ARG A 133 -4.09 -9.16 6.64
N ALA A 134 -3.34 -8.37 7.40
CA ALA A 134 -3.71 -8.06 8.78
C ALA A 134 -4.98 -7.20 8.86
N MET A 135 -5.08 -6.15 8.02
CA MET A 135 -6.21 -5.22 8.04
C MET A 135 -7.49 -5.85 7.47
N SER A 136 -7.38 -6.73 6.47
CA SER A 136 -8.54 -7.46 5.93
C SER A 136 -9.14 -8.47 6.92
N ALA A 137 -8.39 -8.89 7.93
CA ALA A 137 -8.90 -9.75 9.01
C ALA A 137 -9.74 -8.98 10.06
N VAL A 138 -9.68 -7.65 10.10
CA VAL A 138 -10.37 -6.84 11.12
C VAL A 138 -11.90 -6.88 10.97
N PRO A 139 -12.50 -6.62 9.78
CA PRO A 139 -13.95 -6.70 9.63
C PRO A 139 -14.58 -8.04 10.03
N PRO A 140 -14.09 -9.21 9.57
CA PRO A 140 -14.69 -10.49 9.96
C PRO A 140 -14.52 -10.76 11.47
N ALA A 141 -13.40 -10.37 12.08
CA ALA A 141 -13.22 -10.48 13.53
C ALA A 141 -14.25 -9.64 14.31
N LEU A 142 -14.51 -8.40 13.86
CA LEU A 142 -15.54 -7.54 14.47
C LEU A 142 -16.93 -8.16 14.36
N PHE A 143 -17.31 -8.68 13.18
CA PHE A 143 -18.60 -9.35 13.01
C PHE A 143 -18.73 -10.61 13.85
N ALA A 144 -17.66 -11.40 13.98
CA ALA A 144 -17.65 -12.60 14.82
C ALA A 144 -17.88 -12.24 16.30
N VAL A 145 -17.19 -11.21 16.80
CA VAL A 145 -17.38 -10.72 18.17
C VAL A 145 -18.81 -10.19 18.35
N ALA A 146 -19.34 -9.40 17.42
CA ALA A 146 -20.70 -8.88 17.50
C ALA A 146 -21.77 -9.99 17.50
N ALA A 147 -21.60 -11.00 16.64
CA ALA A 147 -22.49 -12.17 16.59
C ALA A 147 -22.43 -12.96 17.90
N LEU A 148 -21.23 -13.19 18.44
CA LEU A 148 -21.03 -13.86 19.72
C LEU A 148 -21.71 -13.09 20.86
N MET A 149 -21.48 -11.79 20.95
CA MET A 149 -22.09 -10.92 21.97
C MET A 149 -23.62 -10.88 21.86
N THR A 150 -24.15 -10.83 20.64
CA THR A 150 -25.59 -10.87 20.38
C THR A 150 -26.20 -12.22 20.76
N GLY A 151 -25.49 -13.31 20.47
CA GLY A 151 -25.87 -14.66 20.87
C GLY A 151 -25.91 -14.82 22.38
N ILE A 152 -24.87 -14.37 23.10
CA ILE A 152 -24.82 -14.38 24.57
C ILE A 152 -25.97 -13.55 25.16
N TYR A 153 -26.17 -12.33 24.64
CA TYR A 153 -27.27 -11.46 25.07
C TYR A 153 -28.65 -12.12 24.88
N TRP A 154 -28.88 -12.75 23.71
CA TRP A 154 -30.13 -13.47 23.44
C TRP A 154 -30.37 -14.63 24.42
N VAL A 155 -29.32 -15.41 24.74
CA VAL A 155 -29.40 -16.51 25.71
C VAL A 155 -29.75 -16.01 27.11
N ILE A 156 -29.08 -14.95 27.59
CA ILE A 156 -29.35 -14.35 28.90
C ILE A 156 -30.80 -13.87 28.97
N ARG A 157 -31.24 -13.08 27.99
CA ARG A 157 -32.60 -12.53 27.96
C ARG A 157 -33.69 -13.60 27.78
N ARG A 158 -33.36 -14.74 27.16
CA ARG A 158 -34.26 -15.90 27.10
C ARG A 158 -34.39 -16.58 28.46
N LYS A 159 -33.29 -16.76 29.18
CA LYS A 159 -33.31 -17.33 30.55
C LYS A 159 -34.13 -16.46 31.50
N GLU A 160 -33.93 -15.15 31.47
CA GLU A 160 -34.68 -14.19 32.30
C GLU A 160 -36.20 -14.28 32.06
N ARG A 161 -36.63 -14.30 30.78
CA ARG A 161 -38.04 -14.46 30.40
C ARG A 161 -38.64 -15.77 30.92
N LEU A 162 -37.89 -16.87 30.85
CA LEU A 162 -38.35 -18.18 31.35
C LEU A 162 -38.41 -18.24 32.88
N SER A 163 -37.48 -17.61 33.59
CA SER A 163 -37.53 -17.53 35.06
C SER A 163 -38.70 -16.70 35.56
N GLN A 164 -39.01 -15.58 34.89
CA GLN A 164 -40.18 -14.76 35.20
C GLN A 164 -41.48 -15.56 34.98
N ALA A 165 -41.64 -16.20 33.81
CA ALA A 165 -42.81 -17.03 33.53
C ALA A 165 -43.02 -18.18 34.54
N LYS A 166 -41.94 -18.82 35.03
CA LYS A 166 -42.03 -19.84 36.09
C LYS A 166 -42.44 -19.25 37.44
N THR A 167 -41.95 -18.05 37.77
CA THR A 167 -42.28 -17.37 39.04
C THR A 167 -43.73 -16.92 39.04
N ASP A 168 -44.23 -16.45 37.90
CA ASP A 168 -45.63 -16.03 37.73
C ASP A 168 -46.58 -17.23 37.78
N ASP A 169 -46.26 -18.35 37.10
CA ASP A 169 -47.04 -19.60 37.19
C ASP A 169 -47.06 -20.20 38.61
N GLN A 170 -45.97 -20.06 39.38
CA GLN A 170 -45.93 -20.45 40.79
C GLN A 170 -46.79 -19.55 41.68
N LYS A 171 -46.82 -18.24 41.43
CA LYS A 171 -47.70 -17.31 42.15
C LYS A 171 -49.17 -17.59 41.86
N GLU A 172 -49.53 -17.78 40.60
CA GLU A 172 -50.91 -18.09 40.19
C GLU A 172 -51.40 -19.40 40.82
N LYS A 173 -50.57 -20.46 40.84
CA LYS A 173 -50.90 -21.72 41.53
C LYS A 173 -51.04 -21.55 43.04
N ALA A 174 -50.23 -20.70 43.67
CA ALA A 174 -50.34 -20.41 45.10
C ALA A 174 -51.60 -19.59 45.44
N GLU A 175 -52.09 -18.78 44.50
CA GLU A 175 -53.31 -17.98 44.64
C GLU A 175 -54.58 -18.82 44.43
N VAL A 176 -54.57 -19.78 43.50
CA VAL A 176 -55.69 -20.70 43.23
C VAL A 176 -55.86 -21.79 44.30
N THR A 177 -54.80 -22.10 45.06
CA THR A 177 -54.83 -23.13 46.13
C THR A 177 -55.28 -22.57 47.49
N LYS A 178 -55.57 -21.26 47.56
CA LYS A 178 -55.98 -20.55 48.78
C LYS A 178 -57.47 -20.23 48.75
#